data_AF-A0A954DGG4-F1
#
_entry.id   AF-A0A954DGG4-F1
#
_cell.length_a   1.000
_cell.length_b   1.000
_cell.length_c   1.000
_cell.angle_alpha   90.00
_cell.angle_beta   90.00
_cell.angle_gamma   90.00
#
_symmetry.space_group_name_H-M   'P 1'
#
loop_
_entity.id
_entity.type
_entity.pdbx_description
1 polymer ?
#
loop_
_entity_poly.entity_id
_entity_poly.type
_entity_poly.pdbx_seq_one_letter_code
_entity_poly.pdbx_strand_id
1 'polypeptide(L)'
;MRFVKPAFFLLIAGALVAAVLAVAWSSVVAGSIALVLAPLIVVGIHDLVQTKNAILRNFPLLGHVRYVAESLAPEIQQYFIERHTDGTPISRNHRNLVYARSRGEAPTHPFGTEHELYANAYRGLAHSIYPVPPLRDAPRVTIGGEQCKQPYAASLINISAMSYGALGPTAVRALAANDALPAKVRKLVETRNDSAAKEKSPTSRAWALRAILDRCYEALDDGSRRVAAH
;
A
#
# COMPACT_ATOMS: atom_id res chain seq x y z
N MET A 1 -3.33 28.52 7.74
CA MET A 1 -3.46 29.43 6.58
C MET A 1 -4.91 29.42 6.14
N ARG A 2 -5.58 30.58 6.15
CA ARG A 2 -7.02 30.68 5.88
C ARG A 2 -7.27 30.28 4.42
N PHE A 3 -7.99 29.16 4.22
CA PHE A 3 -8.46 28.71 2.92
C PHE A 3 -9.22 29.86 2.25
N VAL A 4 -8.65 30.44 1.19
CA VAL A 4 -9.38 31.34 0.30
C VAL A 4 -10.56 30.54 -0.24
N LYS A 5 -11.78 31.05 -0.08
CA LYS A 5 -13.02 30.30 -0.34
C LYS A 5 -12.98 29.77 -1.78
N PRO A 6 -13.35 28.50 -2.06
CA PRO A 6 -13.36 27.93 -3.42
C PRO A 6 -14.22 28.76 -4.39
N ALA A 7 -15.19 29.50 -3.86
CA ALA A 7 -15.98 30.48 -4.60
C ALA A 7 -15.13 31.56 -5.31
N PHE A 8 -14.02 32.02 -4.72
CA PHE A 8 -13.15 33.03 -5.33
C PHE A 8 -12.42 32.48 -6.57
N PHE A 9 -11.95 31.24 -6.49
CA PHE A 9 -11.32 30.55 -7.62
C PHE A 9 -12.32 30.22 -8.72
N LEU A 10 -13.56 29.84 -8.37
CA LEU A 10 -14.63 29.60 -9.34
C LEU A 10 -15.06 30.88 -10.07
N LEU A 11 -15.07 32.04 -9.40
CA LEU A 11 -15.35 33.33 -10.04
C LEU A 11 -14.24 33.74 -11.01
N ILE A 12 -12.97 33.56 -10.64
CA ILE A 12 -11.83 33.83 -11.53
C ILE A 12 -11.86 32.89 -12.74
N ALA A 13 -12.12 31.60 -12.51
CA ALA A 13 -12.22 30.62 -13.59
C ALA A 13 -13.40 30.93 -14.54
N GLY A 14 -14.56 31.31 -13.99
CA GLY A 14 -15.72 31.75 -14.79
C GLY A 14 -15.43 33.00 -15.62
N ALA A 15 -14.72 33.98 -15.06
CA ALA A 15 -14.28 35.17 -15.78
C ALA A 15 -13.29 34.84 -16.91
N LEU A 16 -12.37 33.89 -16.68
CA LEU A 16 -11.44 33.40 -17.71
C LEU A 16 -12.17 32.67 -18.84
N VAL A 17 -13.17 31.82 -18.53
CA VAL A 17 -13.98 31.16 -19.56
C VAL A 17 -14.75 32.19 -20.39
N ALA A 18 -15.37 33.19 -19.75
CA ALA A 18 -16.09 34.25 -20.45
C ALA A 18 -15.17 35.08 -21.36
N ALA A 19 -13.96 35.40 -20.90
CA ALA A 19 -12.96 36.10 -21.70
C ALA A 19 -12.50 35.26 -22.91
N VAL A 20 -12.28 33.96 -22.73
CA VAL A 20 -11.90 33.05 -23.82
C VAL A 20 -13.02 32.93 -24.87
N LEU A 21 -14.29 32.83 -24.45
CA LEU A 21 -15.44 32.79 -25.35
C LEU A 21 -15.64 34.11 -26.11
N ALA A 22 -15.45 35.25 -25.44
CA ALA A 22 -15.53 36.57 -26.06
C ALA A 22 -14.42 36.78 -27.11
N VAL A 23 -13.21 36.32 -26.83
CA VAL A 23 -12.05 36.41 -27.75
C VAL A 23 -12.20 35.43 -28.92
N ALA A 24 -12.74 34.23 -28.69
CA ALA A 24 -13.01 33.24 -29.74
C ALA A 24 -13.99 33.74 -30.81
N TRP A 25 -14.92 34.63 -30.44
CA TRP A 25 -15.88 35.24 -31.37
C TRP A 25 -15.24 36.26 -32.32
N SER A 26 -14.05 36.78 -31.98
CA SER A 26 -13.42 37.89 -32.70
C SER A 26 -12.55 37.48 -33.89
N SER A 27 -11.96 36.28 -33.93
CA SER A 27 -11.12 35.84 -35.04
C SER A 27 -10.88 34.32 -35.07
N VAL A 28 -10.60 33.76 -36.26
CA VAL A 28 -10.30 32.32 -36.45
C VAL A 28 -9.05 31.88 -35.66
N VAL A 29 -8.04 32.75 -35.57
CA VAL A 29 -6.81 32.51 -34.79
C VAL A 29 -7.09 32.56 -33.28
N ALA A 30 -7.99 33.44 -32.83
CA ALA A 30 -8.44 33.42 -31.44
C ALA A 30 -9.29 32.19 -31.11
N GLY A 31 -10.08 31.69 -32.07
CA GLY A 31 -10.84 30.46 -31.94
C GLY A 31 -9.96 29.22 -31.72
N SER A 32 -8.82 29.11 -32.41
CA SER A 32 -7.89 27.99 -32.22
C SER A 32 -7.18 28.03 -30.86
N ILE A 33 -6.83 29.23 -30.38
CA ILE A 33 -6.27 29.42 -29.03
C ILE A 33 -7.31 29.04 -27.96
N ALA A 34 -8.56 29.45 -28.14
CA ALA A 34 -9.67 29.10 -27.25
C ALA A 34 -9.94 27.59 -27.22
N LEU A 35 -9.82 26.91 -28.36
CA LEU A 35 -9.98 25.45 -28.46
C LEU A 35 -8.98 24.69 -27.58
N VAL A 36 -7.75 25.21 -27.42
CA VAL A 36 -6.72 24.60 -26.57
C VAL A 36 -6.87 25.01 -25.10
N LEU A 37 -7.22 26.27 -24.84
CA LEU A 37 -7.35 26.80 -23.48
C LEU A 37 -8.62 26.32 -22.76
N ALA A 38 -9.75 26.18 -23.47
CA ALA A 38 -11.01 25.74 -22.89
C ALA A 38 -10.91 24.40 -22.13
N PRO A 39 -10.38 23.31 -22.72
CA PRO A 39 -10.24 22.04 -21.98
C PRO A 39 -9.28 22.17 -20.80
N LEU A 40 -8.22 22.99 -20.91
CA LEU A 40 -7.28 23.24 -19.82
C LEU A 40 -7.96 23.92 -18.63
N ILE A 41 -8.83 24.90 -18.89
CA ILE A 41 -9.60 25.57 -17.84
C ILE A 41 -10.60 24.61 -17.20
N VAL A 42 -11.27 23.76 -17.99
CA VAL A 42 -12.20 22.74 -17.46
C VAL A 42 -11.47 21.77 -16.52
N VAL A 43 -10.29 21.27 -16.91
CA VAL A 43 -9.47 20.41 -16.06
C VAL A 43 -9.03 21.14 -14.79
N GLY A 44 -8.60 22.40 -14.90
CA GLY A 44 -8.22 23.21 -13.74
C GLY A 44 -9.38 23.44 -12.76
N ILE A 45 -10.59 23.67 -13.26
CA ILE A 45 -11.81 23.79 -12.43
C ILE A 45 -12.10 22.45 -11.74
N HIS A 46 -12.01 21.35 -12.47
CA HIS A 46 -12.21 20.02 -11.91
C HIS A 46 -11.20 19.73 -10.77
N ASP A 47 -9.92 20.04 -10.97
CA ASP A 47 -8.87 19.89 -9.96
C ASP A 47 -9.13 20.72 -8.69
N LEU A 48 -9.69 21.93 -8.84
CA LEU A 48 -10.04 22.82 -7.72
C LEU A 48 -11.24 22.33 -6.91
N VAL A 49 -12.22 21.70 -7.56
CA VAL A 49 -13.45 21.21 -6.92
C VAL A 49 -13.24 19.83 -6.28
N GLN A 50 -12.33 19.02 -6.84
CA GLN A 50 -12.04 17.68 -6.33
C GLN A 50 -11.52 17.71 -4.88
N THR A 51 -12.11 16.88 -4.02
CA THR A 51 -11.74 16.77 -2.60
C THR A 51 -10.75 15.62 -2.31
N LYS A 52 -10.53 14.71 -3.26
CA LYS A 52 -9.73 13.50 -3.04
C LYS A 52 -8.22 13.76 -2.95
N ASN A 53 -7.69 14.67 -3.77
CA ASN A 53 -6.25 14.90 -3.91
C ASN A 53 -5.89 16.32 -3.46
N ALA A 54 -5.29 16.46 -2.28
CA ALA A 54 -4.90 17.76 -1.73
C ALA A 54 -3.89 18.51 -2.61
N ILE A 55 -3.02 17.79 -3.33
CA ILE A 55 -2.00 18.36 -4.21
C ILE A 55 -2.64 19.02 -5.44
N LEU A 56 -3.52 18.32 -6.16
CA LEU A 56 -4.24 18.87 -7.32
C LEU A 56 -5.10 20.08 -6.94
N ARG A 57 -5.70 20.05 -5.75
CA ARG A 57 -6.52 21.17 -5.25
C ARG A 57 -5.70 22.43 -4.95
N ASN A 58 -4.47 22.27 -4.49
CA ASN A 58 -3.60 23.41 -4.15
C ASN A 58 -2.80 23.93 -5.35
N PHE A 59 -2.56 23.07 -6.35
CA PHE A 59 -1.81 23.38 -7.57
C PHE A 59 -2.52 22.76 -8.80
N PRO A 60 -3.68 23.32 -9.22
CA PRO A 60 -4.42 22.81 -10.39
C PRO A 60 -3.55 22.90 -11.64
N LEU A 61 -3.70 21.95 -12.57
CA LEU A 61 -2.87 21.78 -13.77
C LEU A 61 -1.40 21.39 -13.50
N LEU A 62 -0.69 22.15 -12.67
CA LEU A 62 0.72 21.90 -12.33
C LEU A 62 0.93 20.60 -11.55
N GLY A 63 -0.05 20.20 -10.73
CA GLY A 63 0.01 18.96 -9.97
C GLY A 63 0.06 17.71 -10.87
N HIS A 64 -0.48 17.75 -12.09
CA HIS A 64 -0.40 16.64 -13.04
C HIS A 64 1.03 16.35 -13.47
N VAL A 65 1.87 17.37 -13.63
CA VAL A 65 3.30 17.19 -13.97
C VAL A 65 4.02 16.36 -12.91
N ARG A 66 3.69 16.58 -11.63
CA ARG A 66 4.25 15.77 -10.53
C ARG A 66 3.87 14.30 -10.68
N TYR A 67 2.60 14.00 -10.97
CA TYR A 67 2.13 12.61 -11.10
C TYR A 67 2.72 11.92 -12.34
N VAL A 68 2.87 12.65 -13.44
CA VAL A 68 3.57 12.15 -14.64
C VAL A 68 5.05 11.88 -14.33
N ALA A 69 5.73 12.77 -13.63
CA ALA A 69 7.10 12.54 -13.19
C ALA A 69 7.20 11.36 -12.22
N GLU A 70 6.22 11.19 -11.33
CA GLU A 70 6.16 10.05 -10.41
C GLU A 70 5.93 8.72 -11.13
N SER A 71 5.14 8.69 -12.21
CA SER A 71 4.96 7.50 -13.05
C SER A 71 6.17 7.16 -13.91
N LEU A 72 6.93 8.17 -14.36
CA LEU A 72 8.18 7.97 -15.11
C LEU A 72 9.37 7.62 -14.21
N ALA A 73 9.32 8.03 -12.93
CA ALA A 73 10.38 7.77 -11.97
C ALA A 73 10.82 6.29 -11.85
N PRO A 74 9.93 5.28 -11.78
CA PRO A 74 10.36 3.89 -11.70
C PRO A 74 11.16 3.43 -12.92
N GLU A 75 10.75 3.82 -14.13
CA GLU A 75 11.46 3.45 -15.36
C GLU A 75 12.86 4.07 -15.39
N ILE A 76 12.96 5.38 -15.13
CA ILE A 76 14.25 6.07 -15.08
C ILE A 76 15.14 5.45 -13.99
N GLN A 77 14.57 5.17 -12.82
CA GLN A 77 15.33 4.61 -11.72
C GLN A 77 15.82 3.20 -12.03
N GLN A 78 14.99 2.35 -12.63
CA GLN A 78 15.37 1.00 -13.00
C GLN A 78 16.53 0.96 -14.00
N TYR A 79 16.55 1.85 -15.00
CA TYR A 79 17.62 1.81 -16.03
C TYR A 79 18.88 2.59 -15.65
N PHE A 80 18.78 3.63 -14.82
CA PHE A 80 19.90 4.52 -14.55
C PHE A 80 20.45 4.43 -13.12
N ILE A 81 19.65 4.00 -12.14
CA ILE A 81 19.96 4.21 -10.71
C ILE A 81 19.81 2.94 -9.84
N GLU A 82 19.04 1.93 -10.26
CA GLU A 82 18.79 0.58 -9.70
C GLU A 82 18.37 0.47 -8.21
N ARG A 83 18.78 1.38 -7.31
CA ARG A 83 18.63 1.25 -5.86
C ARG A 83 17.47 2.08 -5.31
N HIS A 84 16.53 1.42 -4.60
CA HIS A 84 15.39 2.06 -3.91
C HIS A 84 15.62 2.24 -2.38
N THR A 85 16.72 1.70 -1.86
CA THR A 85 17.05 1.61 -0.43
C THR A 85 17.87 2.78 0.10
N ASP A 86 18.57 3.53 -0.76
CA ASP A 86 19.57 4.55 -0.38
C ASP A 86 19.00 5.88 0.18
N GLY A 87 17.68 5.98 0.36
CA GLY A 87 17.05 7.21 0.87
C GLY A 87 17.31 7.44 2.36
N THR A 88 17.93 8.58 2.73
CA THR A 88 18.08 9.05 4.12
C THR A 88 17.08 10.18 4.44
N PRO A 89 16.50 10.24 5.66
CA PRO A 89 16.55 9.28 6.76
C PRO A 89 15.59 8.08 6.59
N ILE A 90 14.65 8.14 5.64
CA ILE A 90 13.66 7.09 5.37
C ILE A 90 13.76 6.69 3.89
N SER A 91 13.91 5.39 3.61
CA SER A 91 13.99 4.87 2.25
C SER A 91 12.65 4.96 1.51
N ARG A 92 12.69 4.87 0.17
CA ARG A 92 11.47 4.92 -0.65
C ARG A 92 10.56 3.73 -0.33
N ASN A 93 11.12 2.54 -0.17
CA ASN A 93 10.37 1.33 0.20
C ASN A 93 9.62 1.50 1.52
N HIS A 94 10.26 2.13 2.52
CA HIS A 94 9.60 2.38 3.80
C HIS A 94 8.45 3.40 3.69
N ARG A 95 8.63 4.48 2.91
CA ARG A 95 7.53 5.44 2.67
C ARG A 95 6.36 4.79 1.93
N ASN A 96 6.65 3.97 0.91
CA ASN A 96 5.62 3.25 0.16
C ASN A 96 4.82 2.30 1.06
N LEU A 97 5.51 1.61 1.98
CA LEU A 97 4.87 0.74 2.98
C LEU A 97 3.91 1.53 3.88
N VAL A 98 4.35 2.70 4.38
CA VAL A 98 3.50 3.58 5.22
C VAL A 98 2.30 4.08 4.42
N TYR A 99 2.50 4.50 3.18
CA TYR A 99 1.41 4.99 2.33
C TYR A 99 0.39 3.89 1.99
N ALA A 100 0.84 2.70 1.58
CA ALA A 100 -0.05 1.58 1.29
C ALA A 100 -0.91 1.24 2.52
N ARG A 101 -0.29 1.15 3.71
CA ARG A 101 -1.01 0.91 4.97
C ARG A 101 -2.00 2.02 5.30
N SER A 102 -1.62 3.29 5.09
CA SER A 102 -2.52 4.43 5.35
C SER A 102 -3.76 4.44 4.44
N ARG A 103 -3.65 3.88 3.24
CA ARG A 103 -4.75 3.75 2.28
C ARG A 103 -5.53 2.43 2.42
N GLY A 104 -5.14 1.56 3.34
CA GLY A 104 -5.72 0.21 3.47
C GLY A 104 -5.39 -0.72 2.30
N GLU A 105 -4.36 -0.39 1.51
CA GLU A 105 -3.88 -1.22 0.41
C GLU A 105 -2.96 -2.32 0.93
N ALA A 106 -2.98 -3.49 0.30
CA ALA A 106 -2.13 -4.61 0.67
C ALA A 106 -0.64 -4.25 0.45
N PRO A 107 0.20 -4.23 1.50
CA PRO A 107 1.59 -3.81 1.39
C PRO A 107 2.49 -4.98 0.98
N THR A 108 2.10 -5.73 -0.06
CA THR A 108 2.87 -6.90 -0.52
C THR A 108 3.98 -6.46 -1.47
N HIS A 109 5.22 -6.69 -1.07
CA HIS A 109 6.38 -6.54 -1.94
C HIS A 109 6.83 -7.92 -2.43
N PRO A 110 7.21 -8.09 -3.72
CA PRO A 110 7.74 -9.36 -4.21
C PRO A 110 8.97 -9.80 -3.42
N PHE A 111 9.15 -11.13 -3.32
CA PHE A 111 10.21 -11.75 -2.57
C PHE A 111 11.57 -11.50 -3.23
N GLY A 112 12.53 -11.01 -2.45
CA GLY A 112 13.87 -10.63 -2.89
C GLY A 112 14.46 -9.63 -1.90
N THR A 113 15.78 -9.67 -1.71
CA THR A 113 16.49 -8.68 -0.89
C THR A 113 17.18 -7.68 -1.81
N GLU A 114 16.74 -6.43 -1.77
CA GLU A 114 17.45 -5.30 -2.38
C GLU A 114 18.61 -4.82 -1.49
N HIS A 115 18.74 -5.37 -0.29
CA HIS A 115 19.81 -5.03 0.65
C HIS A 115 21.10 -5.76 0.31
N GLU A 116 22.20 -5.03 0.46
CA GLU A 116 23.56 -5.55 0.30
C GLU A 116 23.91 -6.51 1.45
N LEU A 117 23.92 -7.80 1.15
CA LEU A 117 24.09 -8.87 2.14
C LEU A 117 25.50 -8.94 2.76
N TYR A 118 26.49 -8.43 2.05
CA TYR A 118 27.90 -8.44 2.48
C TYR A 118 28.34 -7.12 3.11
N ALA A 119 27.43 -6.14 3.23
CA ALA A 119 27.75 -4.91 3.93
C ALA A 119 27.99 -5.20 5.42
N ASN A 120 28.96 -4.53 6.03
CA ASN A 120 29.31 -4.70 7.45
C ASN A 120 28.13 -4.47 8.43
N ALA A 121 27.10 -3.74 7.99
CA ALA A 121 25.89 -3.48 8.77
C ALA A 121 24.79 -4.56 8.60
N TYR A 122 24.90 -5.45 7.61
CA TYR A 122 23.94 -6.51 7.39
C TYR A 122 24.19 -7.68 8.35
N ARG A 123 23.16 -8.11 9.08
CA ARG A 123 23.25 -9.24 10.02
C ARG A 123 22.31 -10.35 9.56
N GLY A 124 22.90 -11.46 9.14
CA GLY A 124 22.18 -12.69 8.83
C GLY A 124 22.19 -13.67 10.00
N LEU A 125 21.19 -14.54 10.06
CA LEU A 125 21.19 -15.71 10.93
C LEU A 125 21.56 -16.94 10.10
N ALA A 126 22.61 -17.64 10.52
CA ALA A 126 22.97 -18.94 9.95
C ALA A 126 22.42 -20.07 10.83
N HIS A 127 22.12 -21.21 10.21
CA HIS A 127 21.73 -22.41 10.94
C HIS A 127 22.92 -22.97 11.72
N SER A 128 22.72 -23.32 12.99
CA SER A 128 23.69 -24.05 13.79
C SER A 128 23.54 -25.56 13.54
N ILE A 129 24.66 -26.22 13.21
CA ILE A 129 24.72 -27.69 13.08
C ILE A 129 24.70 -28.35 14.48
N TYR A 130 25.05 -27.61 15.53
CA TYR A 130 25.00 -28.11 16.90
C TYR A 130 23.60 -27.90 17.47
N PRO A 131 22.92 -29.00 17.87
CA PRO A 131 21.59 -28.91 18.45
C PRO A 131 21.67 -28.27 19.83
N VAL A 132 20.76 -27.33 20.08
CA VAL A 132 20.53 -26.72 21.39
C VAL A 132 19.18 -27.22 21.93
N PRO A 133 19.03 -27.37 23.26
CA PRO A 133 17.75 -27.75 23.84
C PRO A 133 16.64 -26.80 23.37
N PRO A 134 15.43 -27.31 23.06
CA PRO A 134 14.32 -26.47 22.63
C PRO A 134 13.97 -25.47 23.73
N LEU A 135 13.72 -24.22 23.33
CA LEU A 135 13.23 -23.19 24.24
C LEU A 135 11.88 -23.65 24.82
N ARG A 136 11.75 -23.60 26.16
CA ARG A 136 10.50 -23.95 26.86
C ARG A 136 9.37 -22.98 26.51
N ASP A 137 9.70 -21.69 26.42
CA ASP A 137 8.76 -20.62 26.12
C ASP A 137 9.22 -19.83 24.89
N ALA A 138 8.27 -19.45 24.03
CA ALA A 138 8.58 -18.67 22.84
C ALA A 138 9.02 -17.25 23.21
N PRO A 139 10.13 -16.74 22.66
CA PRO A 139 10.62 -15.41 22.98
C PRO A 139 9.63 -14.36 22.44
N ARG A 140 8.96 -13.66 23.36
CA ARG A 140 7.98 -12.61 23.07
C ARG A 140 8.39 -11.29 23.70
N VAL A 141 8.02 -10.20 23.05
CA VAL A 141 8.18 -8.83 23.54
C VAL A 141 6.82 -8.16 23.64
N THR A 142 6.58 -7.47 24.75
CA THR A 142 5.35 -6.71 24.95
C THR A 142 5.48 -5.37 24.22
N ILE A 143 4.58 -5.11 23.27
CA ILE A 143 4.50 -3.84 22.54
C ILE A 143 3.36 -3.01 23.13
N GLY A 144 3.69 -1.81 23.59
CA GLY A 144 2.76 -0.84 24.17
C GLY A 144 3.33 -0.20 25.44
N GLY A 145 3.41 1.14 25.48
CA GLY A 145 3.76 1.93 26.67
C GLY A 145 2.54 2.50 27.38
N GLU A 146 2.71 3.47 28.27
CA GLU A 146 1.62 4.08 29.06
C GLU A 146 0.49 4.70 28.22
N GLN A 147 0.80 5.12 26.99
CA GLN A 147 -0.18 5.68 26.04
C GLN A 147 -0.96 4.61 25.25
N CYS A 148 -0.61 3.33 25.40
CA CYS A 148 -1.24 2.24 24.66
C CYS A 148 -2.41 1.64 25.45
N LYS A 149 -3.63 1.73 24.91
CA LYS A 149 -4.84 1.20 25.56
C LYS A 149 -4.89 -0.32 25.64
N GLN A 150 -4.23 -1.03 24.72
CA GLN A 150 -4.14 -2.48 24.71
C GLN A 150 -2.73 -2.92 24.29
N PRO A 151 -1.81 -3.09 25.25
CA PRO A 151 -0.51 -3.69 24.98
C PRO A 151 -0.68 -5.16 24.55
N TYR A 152 0.16 -5.63 23.64
CA TYR A 152 0.10 -7.01 23.14
C TYR A 152 1.49 -7.66 23.11
N ALA A 153 1.54 -8.98 23.32
CA ALA A 153 2.78 -9.76 23.32
C ALA A 153 3.10 -10.27 21.91
N ALA A 154 4.02 -9.60 21.22
CA ALA A 154 4.50 -9.95 19.88
C ALA A 154 5.63 -10.99 19.95
N SER A 155 5.69 -11.92 18.99
CA SER A 155 6.87 -12.78 18.80
C SER A 155 8.08 -11.93 18.39
N LEU A 156 9.28 -12.22 18.92
CA LEU A 156 10.51 -11.54 18.49
C LEU A 156 10.83 -11.80 17.01
N ILE A 157 10.45 -12.97 16.50
CA ILE A 157 10.65 -13.36 15.10
C ILE A 157 9.27 -13.68 14.53
N ASN A 158 8.86 -12.91 13.53
CA ASN A 158 7.60 -13.10 12.85
C ASN A 158 7.83 -13.77 11.49
N ILE A 159 6.87 -14.58 11.09
CA ILE A 159 6.89 -15.29 9.84
C ILE A 159 6.26 -14.37 8.79
N SER A 160 7.03 -13.98 7.78
CA SER A 160 6.48 -13.23 6.65
C SER A 160 5.42 -14.06 5.92
N ALA A 161 4.33 -13.43 5.49
CA ALA A 161 3.32 -14.05 4.65
C ALA A 161 3.91 -14.40 3.27
N MET A 162 4.52 -15.58 3.18
CA MET A 162 5.02 -16.13 1.94
C MET A 162 3.85 -16.77 1.17
N SER A 163 3.83 -16.60 -0.15
CA SER A 163 2.80 -17.21 -0.99
C SER A 163 2.81 -18.74 -0.84
N TYR A 164 1.63 -19.35 -0.69
CA TYR A 164 1.45 -20.81 -0.67
C TYR A 164 1.99 -21.51 -1.93
N GLY A 165 2.24 -20.77 -3.02
CA GLY A 165 2.88 -21.32 -4.23
C GLY A 165 4.40 -21.41 -4.16
N ALA A 166 5.05 -20.69 -3.25
CA ALA A 166 6.51 -20.69 -3.09
C ALA A 166 7.01 -21.71 -2.05
N LEU A 167 6.12 -22.19 -1.17
CA LEU A 167 6.42 -23.15 -0.11
C LEU A 167 5.65 -24.44 -0.33
N GLY A 168 6.33 -25.59 -0.16
CA GLY A 168 5.65 -26.88 -0.16
C GLY A 168 4.61 -26.99 0.98
N PRO A 169 3.56 -27.81 0.82
CA PRO A 169 2.49 -27.94 1.80
C PRO A 169 2.99 -28.38 3.19
N THR A 170 4.05 -29.20 3.25
CA THR A 170 4.69 -29.61 4.50
C THR A 170 5.34 -28.43 5.23
N ALA A 171 6.00 -27.53 4.49
CA ALA A 171 6.64 -26.35 5.07
C ALA A 171 5.59 -25.38 5.65
N VAL A 172 4.47 -25.18 4.94
CA VAL A 172 3.35 -24.37 5.42
C VAL A 172 2.78 -24.94 6.72
N ARG A 173 2.57 -26.26 6.81
CA ARG A 173 2.05 -26.90 8.03
C ARG A 173 3.03 -26.78 9.20
N ALA A 174 4.33 -26.98 8.97
CA ALA A 174 5.35 -26.83 10.00
C ALA A 174 5.41 -25.40 10.54
N LEU A 175 5.23 -24.41 9.66
CA LEU A 175 5.25 -23.00 10.00
C LEU A 175 4.00 -22.59 10.80
N ALA A 176 2.82 -23.02 10.35
CA ALA A 176 1.54 -22.80 11.03
C ALA A 176 1.43 -23.54 12.38
N ALA A 177 2.21 -24.61 12.58
CA ALA A 177 2.26 -25.34 13.85
C ALA A 177 3.13 -24.63 14.90
N ASN A 178 4.16 -23.90 14.46
CA ASN A 178 5.07 -23.15 15.35
C ASN A 178 4.51 -21.79 15.73
N ASP A 179 3.83 -21.12 14.80
CA ASP A 179 3.07 -19.92 15.13
C ASP A 179 1.86 -20.37 15.95
N ALA A 180 1.70 -19.89 17.18
CA ALA A 180 0.68 -20.32 18.12
C ALA A 180 -0.74 -19.87 17.68
N LEU A 181 -1.18 -20.34 16.52
CA LEU A 181 -2.44 -19.99 15.90
C LEU A 181 -3.57 -20.56 16.76
N PRO A 182 -4.64 -19.78 17.03
CA PRO A 182 -5.83 -20.29 17.68
C PRO A 182 -6.33 -21.54 16.96
N ALA A 183 -6.76 -22.57 17.70
CA ALA A 183 -7.14 -23.88 17.14
C ALA A 183 -8.14 -23.78 15.97
N LYS A 184 -9.02 -22.76 15.99
CA LYS A 184 -9.97 -22.46 14.92
C LYS A 184 -9.29 -22.05 13.60
N VAL A 185 -8.24 -21.24 13.69
CA VAL A 185 -7.43 -20.80 12.54
C VAL A 185 -6.58 -21.95 12.01
N ARG A 186 -5.98 -22.75 12.90
CA ARG A 186 -5.21 -23.95 12.52
C ARG A 186 -6.05 -24.92 11.71
N LYS A 187 -7.29 -25.20 12.15
CA LYS A 187 -8.24 -26.08 11.45
C LYS A 187 -8.62 -25.54 10.07
N LEU A 188 -8.75 -24.21 9.91
CA LEU A 188 -9.01 -23.56 8.62
C LEU A 188 -7.81 -23.64 7.67
N VAL A 189 -6.58 -23.55 8.20
CA VAL A 189 -5.35 -23.70 7.41
C VAL A 189 -5.16 -25.14 6.94
N GLU A 190 -5.43 -26.12 7.81
CA GLU A 190 -5.34 -27.56 7.49
C GLU A 190 -6.39 -27.97 6.44
N THR A 191 -7.66 -27.59 6.62
CA THR A 191 -8.71 -27.87 5.62
C THR A 191 -8.39 -27.22 4.27
N ARG A 192 -7.83 -26.00 4.28
CA ARG A 192 -7.37 -25.32 3.06
C ARG A 192 -6.23 -26.03 2.37
N ASN A 193 -5.24 -26.57 3.11
CA ASN A 193 -4.13 -27.34 2.51
C ASN A 193 -4.65 -28.59 1.77
N ASP A 194 -5.64 -29.26 2.36
CA ASP A 194 -6.22 -30.48 1.77
C ASP A 194 -7.13 -30.17 0.58
N SER A 195 -7.86 -29.04 0.61
CA SER A 195 -8.66 -28.55 -0.51
C SER A 195 -7.80 -28.01 -1.67
N ALA A 196 -6.76 -27.23 -1.37
CA ALA A 196 -5.85 -26.66 -2.38
C ALA A 196 -5.02 -27.73 -3.10
N ALA A 197 -4.66 -28.83 -2.42
CA ALA A 197 -4.00 -29.98 -3.03
C ALA A 197 -4.90 -30.74 -4.03
N LYS A 198 -6.22 -30.67 -3.86
CA LYS A 198 -7.19 -31.39 -4.71
C LYS A 198 -7.71 -30.57 -5.89
N GLU A 199 -7.69 -29.24 -5.83
CA GLU A 199 -8.35 -28.40 -6.84
C GLU A 199 -7.37 -27.90 -7.91
N LYS A 200 -7.40 -28.49 -9.11
CA LYS A 200 -6.49 -28.23 -10.25
C LYS A 200 -6.91 -27.06 -11.19
N SER A 201 -8.04 -26.40 -10.95
CA SER A 201 -8.60 -25.38 -11.86
C SER A 201 -8.20 -23.93 -11.48
N PRO A 202 -7.73 -23.06 -12.40
CA PRO A 202 -7.27 -21.71 -12.08
C PRO A 202 -8.39 -20.70 -11.79
N THR A 203 -9.57 -20.86 -12.37
CA THR A 203 -10.66 -19.86 -12.37
C THR A 203 -11.55 -19.93 -11.12
N SER A 204 -11.73 -21.11 -10.52
CA SER A 204 -12.45 -21.27 -9.24
C SER A 204 -11.64 -20.82 -8.03
N ARG A 205 -10.31 -20.90 -8.13
CA ARG A 205 -9.36 -20.50 -7.07
C ARG A 205 -9.49 -19.02 -6.71
N ALA A 206 -9.60 -18.11 -7.68
CA ALA A 206 -9.65 -16.67 -7.40
C ALA A 206 -10.94 -16.24 -6.69
N TRP A 207 -12.09 -16.84 -7.06
CA TRP A 207 -13.38 -16.54 -6.46
C TRP A 207 -13.49 -17.08 -5.02
N ALA A 208 -13.05 -18.33 -4.80
CA ALA A 208 -12.99 -18.91 -3.47
C ALA A 208 -12.00 -18.19 -2.55
N LEU A 209 -10.85 -17.76 -3.08
CA LEU A 209 -9.84 -16.99 -2.34
C LEU A 209 -10.39 -15.62 -1.91
N ARG A 210 -11.13 -14.94 -2.77
CA ARG A 210 -11.77 -13.64 -2.46
C ARG A 210 -12.80 -13.80 -1.34
N ALA A 211 -13.71 -14.76 -1.45
CA ALA A 211 -14.77 -14.99 -0.47
C ALA A 211 -14.23 -15.39 0.92
N ILE A 212 -13.10 -16.09 0.97
CA ILE A 212 -12.49 -16.54 2.23
C ILE A 212 -11.57 -15.47 2.82
N LEU A 213 -10.83 -14.71 2.00
CA LEU A 213 -10.09 -13.55 2.47
C LEU A 213 -11.04 -12.50 3.04
N ASP A 214 -12.18 -12.26 2.40
CA ASP A 214 -13.21 -11.36 2.94
C ASP A 214 -13.74 -11.87 4.30
N ARG A 215 -13.97 -13.18 4.46
CA ARG A 215 -14.37 -13.75 5.77
C ARG A 215 -13.28 -13.73 6.84
N CYS A 216 -12.02 -13.91 6.48
CA CYS A 216 -10.91 -13.78 7.41
C CYS A 216 -10.68 -12.32 7.80
N TYR A 217 -10.86 -11.39 6.86
CA TYR A 217 -10.79 -9.96 7.11
C TYR A 217 -11.96 -9.51 7.99
N GLU A 218 -13.18 -9.99 7.74
CA GLU A 218 -14.33 -9.77 8.62
C GLU A 218 -14.13 -10.37 10.01
N ALA A 219 -13.53 -11.57 10.14
CA ALA A 219 -13.26 -12.16 11.45
C ALA A 219 -12.17 -11.42 12.25
N LEU A 220 -11.18 -10.84 11.55
CA LEU A 220 -10.16 -9.99 12.15
C LEU A 220 -10.71 -8.59 12.48
N ASP A 221 -11.59 -8.04 11.63
CA ASP A 221 -12.26 -6.75 11.85
C ASP A 221 -13.33 -6.84 12.95
N ASP A 222 -14.02 -7.98 13.10
CA ASP A 222 -14.98 -8.21 14.20
C ASP A 222 -14.25 -8.36 15.56
N GLY A 223 -13.02 -8.87 15.55
CA GLY A 223 -12.10 -8.82 16.69
C GLY A 223 -11.67 -7.39 17.04
N SER A 224 -11.45 -6.54 16.02
CA SER A 224 -11.11 -5.12 16.15
C SER A 224 -12.30 -4.26 16.63
N ARG A 225 -13.53 -4.52 16.15
CA ARG A 225 -14.73 -3.77 16.52
C ARG A 225 -15.22 -4.07 17.94
N ARG A 226 -15.06 -5.29 18.45
CA ARG A 226 -15.33 -5.62 19.86
C ARG A 226 -14.37 -4.92 20.83
N VAL A 227 -13.20 -4.52 20.35
CA VAL A 227 -12.21 -3.72 21.09
C VAL A 227 -12.52 -2.22 21.05
N ALA A 228 -13.34 -1.75 20.09
CA ALA A 228 -13.77 -0.35 19.97
C ALA A 228 -15.11 -0.04 20.67
N ALA A 229 -15.87 -1.07 21.08
CA ALA A 229 -17.14 -0.93 21.77
C ALA A 229 -17.03 -0.96 23.32
N HIS A 230 -15.81 -1.03 23.86
CA HIS A 230 -15.48 -0.98 25.29
C HIS A 230 -14.26 -0.08 25.52
#